data_AF-A0A2I0PXJ2-F1
#
_entry.id   AF-A0A2I0PXJ2-F1
#
_cell.length_a   1.000
_cell.length_b   1.000
_cell.length_c   1.000
_cell.angle_alpha   90.00
_cell.angle_beta   90.00
_cell.angle_gamma   90.00
#
_symmetry.space_group_name_H-M   'P 1'
#
loop_
_entity.id
_entity.type
_entity.pdbx_description
1 polymer ?
#
loop_
_entity_poly.entity_id
_entity_poly.type
_entity_poly.pdbx_seq_one_letter_code
_entity_poly.pdbx_strand_id
1 'polypeptide(L)'
;MDHYERIAAKRDEIFILAARFGIKDIRIFGSVARHEAHKGSDIDFLVQFPPDTSLLTHAAFQRELADLIGCDADVASVNGLKEQIRHSVIQEAVPL
;
A
#
# COMPACT_ATOMS: atom_id res chain seq x y z
N MET A 1 3.52 0.46 -19.16
CA MET A 1 4.04 0.85 -17.84
C MET A 1 3.84 -0.32 -16.92
N ASP A 2 4.95 -0.89 -16.46
CA ASP A 2 4.96 -1.90 -15.42
C ASP A 2 4.48 -1.27 -14.08
N HIS A 3 3.96 -2.09 -13.16
CA HIS A 3 3.49 -1.60 -11.85
C HIS A 3 4.61 -0.96 -11.05
N TYR A 4 5.81 -1.53 -11.12
CA TYR A 4 7.01 -0.95 -10.53
C TYR A 4 7.35 0.44 -11.09
N GLU A 5 7.24 0.62 -12.41
CA GLU A 5 7.50 1.93 -13.04
C GLU A 5 6.51 3.00 -12.58
N ARG A 6 5.22 2.63 -12.44
CA ARG A 6 4.18 3.56 -11.94
C ARG A 6 4.48 4.02 -10.52
N ILE A 7 4.77 3.05 -9.65
CA ILE A 7 5.11 3.31 -8.27
C ILE A 7 6.37 4.17 -8.18
N ALA A 8 7.44 3.79 -8.89
CA ALA A 8 8.69 4.52 -8.88
C ALA A 8 8.52 5.97 -9.38
N ALA A 9 7.71 6.18 -10.42
CA ALA A 9 7.42 7.51 -10.96
C ALA A 9 6.59 8.37 -9.99
N LYS A 10 5.81 7.76 -9.09
CA LYS A 10 4.93 8.42 -8.14
C LYS A 10 5.40 8.34 -6.69
N ARG A 11 6.61 7.82 -6.45
CA ARG A 11 7.13 7.50 -5.12
C ARG A 11 7.03 8.68 -4.15
N ASP A 12 7.53 9.85 -4.55
CA ASP A 12 7.51 11.05 -3.71
C ASP A 12 6.07 11.52 -3.43
N GLU A 13 5.19 11.46 -4.43
CA GLU A 13 3.78 11.80 -4.28
C GLU A 13 3.06 10.83 -3.33
N ILE A 14 3.41 9.54 -3.37
CA ILE A 14 2.89 8.52 -2.45
C ILE A 14 3.34 8.80 -1.02
N PHE A 15 4.60 9.16 -0.80
CA PHE A 15 5.09 9.53 0.54
C PHE A 15 4.39 10.79 1.07
N ILE A 16 4.19 11.80 0.23
CA ILE A 16 3.45 13.02 0.60
C ILE A 16 2.00 12.67 0.97
N LEU A 17 1.34 11.82 0.19
CA LEU A 17 -0.01 11.34 0.47
C LEU A 17 -0.05 10.57 1.79
N ALA A 18 0.84 9.60 2.00
CA ALA A 18 0.92 8.83 3.24
C ALA A 18 1.09 9.73 4.47
N ALA A 19 1.97 10.73 4.38
CA ALA A 19 2.21 11.69 5.46
C ALA A 19 0.95 12.52 5.80
N ARG A 20 0.12 12.90 4.81
CA ARG A 20 -1.17 13.60 5.05
C ARG A 20 -2.14 12.77 5.89
N PHE A 21 -2.06 11.45 5.80
CA PHE A 21 -2.87 10.50 6.58
C PHE A 21 -2.18 10.05 7.88
N GLY A 22 -1.01 10.60 8.21
CA GLY A 22 -0.23 10.23 9.39
C GLY A 22 0.48 8.87 9.29
N ILE A 23 0.51 8.28 8.10
CA ILE A 23 1.21 7.02 7.83
C ILE A 23 2.71 7.32 7.72
N LYS A 24 3.52 6.61 8.51
CA LYS A 24 4.98 6.79 8.55
C LYS A 24 5.76 5.67 7.86
N ASP A 25 5.11 4.53 7.67
CA ASP A 25 5.66 3.34 7.03
C ASP A 25 4.67 2.86 5.97
N ILE A 26 5.12 2.85 4.72
CA ILE A 26 4.40 2.29 3.58
C ILE A 26 5.33 1.32 2.86
N ARG A 27 4.82 0.12 2.65
CA ARG A 27 5.53 -0.99 2.01
C ARG A 27 4.66 -1.61 0.93
N ILE A 28 5.27 -2.27 -0.02
CA ILE A 28 4.58 -3.08 -1.03
C ILE A 28 4.72 -4.55 -0.65
N PHE A 29 3.65 -5.32 -0.77
CA PHE A 29 3.69 -6.77 -0.57
C PHE A 29 3.01 -7.49 -1.74
N GLY A 30 2.81 -8.80 -1.61
CA GLY A 30 2.02 -9.57 -2.57
C GLY A 30 2.68 -9.75 -3.94
N SER A 31 1.84 -9.87 -4.97
CA SER A 31 2.27 -10.24 -6.33
C SER A 31 3.24 -9.22 -6.95
N VAL A 32 3.11 -7.94 -6.57
CA VAL A 32 4.04 -6.89 -7.00
C VAL A 32 5.40 -7.17 -6.40
N ALA A 33 5.53 -7.33 -5.08
CA ALA A 33 6.81 -7.63 -4.42
C ALA A 33 7.49 -8.91 -4.95
N ARG A 34 6.71 -9.87 -5.47
CA ARG A 34 7.19 -11.13 -6.06
C ARG A 34 7.50 -11.05 -7.56
N HIS A 35 7.33 -9.88 -8.21
CA HIS A 35 7.44 -9.70 -9.67
C HIS A 35 6.46 -10.57 -10.49
N GLU A 36 5.35 -10.98 -9.89
CA GLU A 36 4.31 -11.81 -10.50
C GLU A 36 3.08 -10.98 -10.94
N ALA A 37 3.06 -9.68 -10.64
CA ALA A 37 1.95 -8.81 -10.98
C ALA A 37 1.81 -8.61 -12.50
N HIS A 38 0.58 -8.71 -13.00
CA HIS A 38 0.26 -8.46 -14.40
C HIS A 38 -0.51 -7.14 -14.53
N LYS A 39 -0.65 -6.60 -15.75
CA LYS A 39 -1.26 -5.27 -16.01
C LYS A 39 -2.69 -5.04 -15.47
N GLY A 40 -3.36 -6.08 -14.98
CA GLY A 40 -4.70 -6.01 -14.38
C GLY A 40 -4.72 -6.36 -12.89
N SER A 41 -3.56 -6.63 -12.28
CA SER A 41 -3.43 -6.81 -10.84
C SER A 41 -3.53 -5.46 -10.15
N ASP A 42 -4.18 -5.48 -8.99
CA ASP A 42 -4.07 -4.47 -7.95
C ASP A 42 -2.65 -4.43 -7.37
N ILE A 43 -2.32 -3.30 -6.75
CA ILE A 43 -1.06 -3.12 -6.02
C ILE A 43 -1.35 -3.20 -4.53
N ASP A 44 -0.75 -4.18 -3.87
CA ASP A 44 -0.91 -4.43 -2.43
C ASP A 44 0.06 -3.56 -1.60
N PHE A 45 -0.50 -2.67 -0.77
CA PHE A 45 0.24 -1.80 0.13
C PHE A 45 0.02 -2.17 1.59
N LEU A 46 1.12 -2.36 2.32
CA LEU A 46 1.10 -2.55 3.76
C LEU A 46 1.44 -1.22 4.43
N VAL A 47 0.54 -0.72 5.27
CA VAL A 47 0.73 0.54 5.99
C VAL A 47 0.52 0.37 7.49
N GLN A 48 1.10 1.30 8.25
CA GLN A 48 0.78 1.49 9.66
C GLN A 48 0.08 2.83 9.86
N PHE A 49 -1.24 2.77 10.02
CA PHE A 49 -2.05 3.93 10.38
C PHE A 49 -1.81 4.35 11.84
N PRO A 50 -2.01 5.64 12.17
CA PRO A 50 -2.11 6.09 13.55
C PRO A 50 -3.18 5.31 14.34
N PRO A 51 -3.02 5.20 15.68
CA PRO A 51 -4.10 4.75 16.54
C PRO A 51 -5.41 5.51 16.27
N ASP A 52 -6.54 4.85 16.47
CA ASP A 52 -7.89 5.42 16.30
C ASP A 52 -8.25 5.89 14.88
N THR A 53 -7.47 5.47 13.88
CA THR A 53 -7.83 5.73 12.47
C THR A 53 -9.14 5.05 12.11
N SER A 54 -10.08 5.83 11.57
CA SER A 54 -11.39 5.31 11.17
C SER A 54 -11.33 4.50 9.87
N LEU A 55 -12.28 3.58 9.69
CA LEU A 55 -12.45 2.87 8.41
C LEU A 55 -12.71 3.82 7.23
N LEU A 56 -13.36 4.96 7.47
CA LEU A 56 -13.58 5.99 6.45
C LEU A 56 -12.26 6.63 6.01
N THR A 57 -11.37 6.92 6.96
CA THR A 57 -10.03 7.46 6.69
C THR A 57 -9.19 6.46 5.91
N HIS A 58 -9.26 5.18 6.27
CA HIS A 58 -8.59 4.10 5.54
C HIS A 58 -9.10 4.01 4.09
N ALA A 59 -10.43 3.96 3.90
CA ALA A 59 -11.03 3.93 2.56
C ALA A 59 -10.68 5.18 1.72
N ALA A 60 -10.63 6.36 2.35
CA ALA A 60 -10.22 7.60 1.69
C ALA A 60 -8.76 7.53 1.21
N PHE A 61 -7.84 7.04 2.04
CA PHE A 61 -6.45 6.85 1.66
C PHE A 61 -6.30 5.88 0.49
N GLN A 62 -6.97 4.71 0.56
CA GLN A 62 -6.93 3.72 -0.50
C GLN A 62 -7.41 4.28 -1.83
N ARG A 63 -8.51 5.05 -1.82
CA ARG A 63 -9.03 5.71 -3.02
C ARG A 63 -8.08 6.77 -3.57
N GLU A 64 -7.56 7.67 -2.73
CA GLU A 64 -6.60 8.69 -3.17
C GLU A 64 -5.31 8.05 -3.71
N LEU A 65 -4.87 6.92 -3.14
CA LEU A 65 -3.69 6.20 -3.60
C LEU A 65 -3.92 5.54 -4.97
N ALA A 66 -5.08 4.90 -5.16
CA ALA A 66 -5.47 4.30 -6.44
C ALA A 66 -5.56 5.37 -7.55
N ASP A 67 -6.18 6.51 -7.24
CA ASP A 67 -6.26 7.65 -8.17
C ASP A 67 -4.86 8.19 -8.52
N LEU A 68 -3.95 8.25 -7.54
CA LEU A 68 -2.57 8.74 -7.73
C LEU A 68 -1.73 7.84 -8.64
N ILE A 69 -1.81 6.52 -8.47
CA ILE A 69 -1.03 5.54 -9.25
C ILE A 69 -1.71 5.18 -10.58
N GLY A 70 -3.01 5.48 -10.70
CA GLY A 70 -3.82 5.23 -11.89
C GLY A 70 -4.11 3.75 -12.13
N CYS A 71 -4.25 2.98 -11.06
CA CYS A 71 -4.72 1.59 -11.03
C CYS A 71 -5.28 1.24 -9.65
N ASP A 72 -5.91 0.07 -9.51
CA ASP A 72 -6.45 -0.37 -8.24
C ASP A 72 -5.33 -0.60 -7.21
N ALA A 73 -5.60 -0.20 -5.97
CA ALA A 73 -4.72 -0.39 -4.82
C ALA A 73 -5.50 -1.11 -3.71
N ASP A 74 -4.92 -2.17 -3.16
CA ASP A 74 -5.38 -2.73 -1.88
C ASP A 74 -4.48 -2.22 -0.76
N VAL A 75 -5.08 -1.75 0.34
CA VAL A 75 -4.34 -1.19 1.47
C VAL A 75 -4.63 -2.04 2.69
N ALA A 76 -3.65 -2.85 3.10
CA ALA A 76 -3.68 -3.58 4.34
C ALA A 76 -3.05 -2.74 5.47
N SER A 77 -3.68 -2.73 6.64
CA SER A 77 -3.05 -2.20 7.85
C SER A 77 -2.37 -3.31 8.64
N VAL A 78 -1.17 -3.07 9.15
CA VAL A 78 -0.43 -4.06 9.99
C VAL A 78 -1.31 -4.59 11.13
N ASN A 79 -2.08 -3.70 11.76
CA ASN A 79 -2.97 -4.02 12.87
C ASN A 79 -4.25 -4.75 12.42
N GLY A 80 -4.71 -4.53 11.18
CA GLY A 80 -5.90 -5.16 10.60
C GLY A 80 -5.64 -6.56 10.02
N LEU A 81 -4.37 -6.94 9.82
CA LEU A 81 -4.02 -8.29 9.38
C LEU A 81 -4.34 -9.34 10.46
N LYS A 82 -4.87 -10.49 10.01
CA LYS A 82 -5.02 -11.67 10.86
C LYS A 82 -3.65 -12.15 11.32
N GLU A 83 -3.55 -12.54 12.59
CA GLU A 83 -2.28 -12.96 13.21
C GLU A 83 -1.55 -14.04 12.40
N GLN A 84 -2.30 -15.00 11.85
CA GLN A 84 -1.77 -16.12 11.08
C GLN A 84 -1.01 -15.70 9.80
N ILE A 85 -1.38 -14.56 9.19
CA ILE A 85 -0.77 -14.07 7.95
C ILE A 85 0.13 -12.86 8.17
N ARG A 86 -0.05 -12.15 9.30
CA ARG A 86 0.66 -10.90 9.61
C ARG A 86 2.17 -11.07 9.51
N HIS A 87 2.73 -12.14 10.08
CA HIS A 87 4.17 -12.35 10.08
C HIS A 87 4.71 -12.58 8.66
N SER A 88 4.03 -13.39 7.83
CA SER A 88 4.44 -13.63 6.44
C SER A 88 4.40 -12.34 5.63
N VAL A 89 3.29 -11.60 5.72
CA VAL A 89 3.10 -10.34 4.98
C VAL A 89 4.16 -9.30 5.38
N ILE A 90 4.47 -9.16 6.67
CA ILE A 90 5.51 -8.22 7.13
C ILE A 90 6.90 -8.59 6.59
N GLN A 91 7.24 -9.87 6.52
CA GLN A 91 8.53 -10.35 6.04
C GLN A 91 8.68 -10.22 4.52
N GLU A 92 7.60 -10.40 3.78
CA GLU A 92 7.58 -10.25 2.33
C GLU A 92 7.47 -8.79 1.89
N ALA A 93 6.97 -7.91 2.75
CA ALA A 93 6.76 -6.51 2.43
C ALA A 93 8.08 -5.77 2.24
N VAL A 94 8.26 -5.15 1.08
CA VAL A 94 9.43 -4.34 0.74
C VAL A 94 9.16 -2.85 0.97
N PRO A 95 10.11 -2.09 1.52
CA PRO A 95 10.02 -0.63 1.61
C PRO A 95 9.79 0.01 0.24
N LEU A 96 8.89 0.99 0.23
CA LEU A 96 8.62 1.81 -0.95
C LEU A 96 9.80 2.72 -1.30
#